data_AF-A0A8T6U5Z4-F1
#
_entry.id   AF-A0A8T6U5Z4-F1
#
_cell.length_a   1.000
_cell.length_b   1.000
_cell.length_c   1.000
_cell.angle_alpha   90.00
_cell.angle_beta   90.00
_cell.angle_gamma   90.00
#
_symmetry.space_group_name_H-M   'P 1'
#
loop_
_entity.id
_entity.type
_entity.pdbx_description
1 polymer ?
#
loop_
_entity_poly.entity_id
_entity_poly.type
_entity_poly.pdbx_seq_one_letter_code
_entity_poly.pdbx_strand_id
1 'polypeptide(L)'
;MSEELPSPQMALKLLSQSGCSSGVIAHCKAVTALAVQIAKACEKKGLNVDIKLVEVGALLHDIGRSKTHGVDHVIRGAEIARSLNLPESVVSII
;
A
#
# COMPACT_ATOMS: atom_id res chain seq x y z
N MET A 1 -13.60 -7.08 14.62
CA MET A 1 -14.02 -5.76 14.07
C MET A 1 -13.61 -5.76 12.62
N SER A 2 -14.50 -5.37 11.70
CA SER A 2 -14.14 -5.25 10.29
C SER A 2 -13.14 -4.10 10.17
N GLU A 3 -11.88 -4.41 9.85
CA GLU A 3 -10.88 -3.38 9.58
C GLU A 3 -11.27 -2.67 8.28
N GLU A 4 -11.66 -1.40 8.37
CA GLU A 4 -12.05 -0.64 7.18
C GLU A 4 -10.80 -0.18 6.41
N LEU A 5 -10.55 -0.82 5.27
CA LEU A 5 -9.45 -0.44 4.39
C LEU A 5 -9.71 0.94 3.77
N PRO A 6 -8.68 1.83 3.72
CA PRO A 6 -8.80 3.13 3.08
C PRO A 6 -9.15 2.98 1.59
N SER A 7 -9.79 3.99 1.02
CA SER A 7 -9.98 4.03 -0.43
C SER A 7 -8.63 4.24 -1.15
N PRO A 8 -8.50 3.83 -2.43
CA PRO A 8 -7.30 4.11 -3.22
C PRO A 8 -6.94 5.60 -3.28
N GLN A 9 -7.96 6.47 -3.34
CA GLN A 9 -7.78 7.92 -3.30
C GLN A 9 -7.20 8.39 -1.97
N MET A 10 -7.68 7.83 -0.85
CA MET A 10 -7.14 8.13 0.47
C MET A 10 -5.70 7.61 0.62
N ALA A 11 -5.41 6.40 0.14
CA ALA A 11 -4.04 5.85 0.14
C ALA A 11 -3.06 6.75 -0.64
N LEU A 12 -3.44 7.23 -1.82
CA LEU A 12 -2.65 8.20 -2.59
C LEU A 12 -2.45 9.53 -1.85
N LYS A 13 -3.48 10.00 -1.13
CA LYS A 13 -3.39 11.20 -0.29
C LYS A 13 -2.39 11.00 0.86
N LEU A 14 -2.41 9.84 1.50
CA LEU A 14 -1.47 9.49 2.58
C LEU A 14 -0.01 9.49 2.11
N LEU A 15 0.28 8.94 0.92
CA LEU A 15 1.63 9.01 0.34
C LEU A 15 2.10 10.46 0.18
N SER A 16 1.25 11.30 -0.40
CA SER A 16 1.54 12.73 -0.61
C SER A 16 1.73 13.47 0.71
N GLN A 17 0.81 13.29 1.68
CA GLN A 17 0.88 13.92 3.00
C GLN A 17 2.06 13.44 3.84
N SER A 18 2.52 12.20 3.64
CA SER A 18 3.70 11.67 4.34
C SER A 18 5.00 12.27 3.81
N GLY A 19 4.98 12.84 2.60
CA GLY A 19 6.14 13.45 1.95
C GLY A 19 6.76 12.61 0.84
N CYS A 20 6.05 11.61 0.29
CA CYS A 20 6.55 10.86 -0.86
C CYS A 20 6.66 11.77 -2.10
N SER A 21 7.76 11.64 -2.84
CA SER A 21 7.92 12.37 -4.09
C SER A 21 6.92 11.91 -5.16
N SER A 22 6.69 12.74 -6.18
CA SER A 22 5.86 12.37 -7.33
C SER A 22 6.34 11.09 -8.03
N GLY A 23 7.66 10.86 -8.06
CA GLY A 23 8.28 9.64 -8.60
C GLY A 23 7.90 8.39 -7.80
N VAL A 24 7.95 8.45 -6.47
CA VAL A 24 7.52 7.34 -5.59
C VAL A 24 6.02 7.07 -5.75
N ILE A 25 5.19 8.12 -5.81
CA ILE A 25 3.75 7.97 -6.01
C ILE A 25 3.44 7.33 -7.38
N ALA A 26 4.14 7.74 -8.44
CA ALA A 26 4.02 7.14 -9.76
C ALA A 26 4.46 5.67 -9.77
N HIS A 27 5.56 5.35 -9.08
CA HIS A 27 6.01 3.97 -8.88
C HIS A 27 4.94 3.11 -8.21
N CYS A 28 4.40 3.57 -7.06
CA CYS A 28 3.37 2.84 -6.32
C CYS A 28 2.12 2.59 -7.19
N LYS A 29 1.69 3.57 -8.00
CA LYS A 29 0.57 3.40 -8.95
C LYS A 29 0.86 2.32 -10.00
N ALA A 30 2.07 2.29 -10.57
CA ALA A 30 2.44 1.30 -11.57
C ALA A 30 2.48 -0.12 -10.97
N VAL A 31 3.06 -0.27 -9.78
CA VAL A 31 3.07 -1.55 -9.03
C VAL A 31 1.65 -1.99 -8.70
N THR A 32 0.81 -1.07 -8.24
CA THR A 32 -0.60 -1.35 -7.91
C THR A 32 -1.37 -1.87 -9.12
N ALA A 33 -1.19 -1.25 -10.29
CA ALA A 33 -1.86 -1.70 -11.52
C ALA A 33 -1.50 -3.16 -11.86
N LEU A 34 -0.21 -3.52 -11.77
CA LEU A 34 0.24 -4.88 -12.00
C LEU A 34 -0.25 -5.85 -10.91
N ALA A 35 -0.17 -5.46 -9.64
CA ALA A 35 -0.61 -6.27 -8.50
C ALA A 35 -2.11 -6.61 -8.59
N VAL A 36 -2.96 -5.63 -8.94
CA VAL A 36 -4.40 -5.86 -9.15
C VAL A 36 -4.66 -6.75 -10.35
N GLN A 37 -3.89 -6.65 -11.44
CA GLN A 37 -4.00 -7.58 -12.58
C GLN A 37 -3.68 -9.02 -12.16
N ILE A 38 -2.62 -9.22 -11.38
CA ILE A 38 -2.24 -10.54 -10.85
C ILE A 38 -3.32 -11.06 -9.90
N ALA A 39 -3.81 -10.25 -8.97
CA ALA A 39 -4.85 -10.62 -8.03
C ALA A 39 -6.14 -11.07 -8.74
N LYS A 40 -6.59 -10.32 -9.76
CA LYS A 40 -7.74 -10.69 -10.60
C LYS A 40 -7.50 -11.99 -11.39
N ALA A 41 -6.27 -12.24 -11.86
CA ALA A 41 -5.94 -13.49 -12.53
C ALA A 41 -5.98 -14.69 -11.57
N CYS A 42 -5.56 -14.50 -10.31
CA CYS A 42 -5.67 -15.50 -9.25
C CYS A 42 -7.14 -15.77 -8.88
N GLU A 43 -7.94 -14.71 -8.68
CA GLU A 43 -9.38 -14.81 -8.40
C GLU A 43 -10.11 -15.60 -9.50
N LYS A 44 -9.82 -15.33 -10.78
CA LYS A 44 -10.36 -16.09 -11.92
C LYS A 44 -10.00 -17.58 -11.92
N LYS A 45 -8.91 -17.97 -11.26
CA LYS A 45 -8.52 -19.38 -11.08
C LYS A 45 -9.19 -20.03 -9.86
N GLY A 46 -10.10 -19.33 -9.18
CA GLY A 46 -10.81 -19.82 -8.00
C GLY A 46 -10.01 -19.65 -6.69
N LEU A 47 -8.93 -18.87 -6.70
CA LEU A 47 -8.21 -18.55 -5.46
C LEU A 47 -8.94 -17.45 -4.70
N ASN A 48 -9.03 -17.60 -3.38
CA ASN A 48 -9.57 -16.56 -2.51
C ASN A 48 -8.53 -15.44 -2.32
N VAL A 49 -8.74 -14.29 -2.97
CA VAL A 49 -7.82 -13.15 -2.93
C VAL A 49 -8.60 -11.89 -2.62
N ASP A 50 -8.17 -11.14 -1.60
CA ASP A 50 -8.73 -9.82 -1.31
C ASP A 50 -8.09 -8.76 -2.22
N ILE A 51 -8.76 -8.46 -3.34
CA ILE A 51 -8.28 -7.48 -4.33
C ILE A 51 -8.15 -6.08 -3.73
N LYS A 52 -9.05 -5.70 -2.81
CA LYS A 52 -9.02 -4.35 -2.19
C LYS A 52 -7.81 -4.22 -1.27
N LEU A 53 -7.50 -5.25 -0.49
CA LEU A 53 -6.29 -5.29 0.33
C LEU A 53 -5.02 -5.24 -0.53
N VAL A 54 -4.98 -6.00 -1.64
CA VAL A 54 -3.86 -5.94 -2.59
C VAL A 54 -3.68 -4.54 -3.16
N GLU A 55 -4.76 -3.88 -3.58
CA GLU A 55 -4.70 -2.53 -4.14
C GLU A 55 -4.16 -1.52 -3.13
N VAL A 56 -4.70 -1.51 -1.90
CA VAL A 56 -4.28 -0.60 -0.84
C VAL A 56 -2.85 -0.87 -0.37
N GLY A 57 -2.52 -2.14 -0.14
CA GLY A 57 -1.18 -2.56 0.27
C GLY A 57 -0.13 -2.18 -0.77
N ALA A 58 -0.39 -2.44 -2.06
CA ALA A 58 0.53 -2.06 -3.13
C ALA A 58 0.70 -0.54 -3.26
N LEU A 59 -0.36 0.26 -3.03
CA LEU A 59 -0.24 1.72 -3.02
C LEU A 59 0.65 2.21 -1.88
N LEU A 60 0.55 1.60 -0.70
CA LEU A 60 1.20 2.10 0.51
C LEU A 60 2.55 1.43 0.84
N HIS A 61 2.93 0.36 0.13
CA HIS A 61 4.12 -0.45 0.43
C HIS A 61 5.40 0.38 0.60
N ASP A 62 5.53 1.47 -0.15
CA ASP A 62 6.72 2.32 -0.16
C ASP A 62 6.53 3.64 0.63
N ILE A 63 5.52 3.76 1.49
CA ILE A 63 5.25 5.01 2.25
C ILE A 63 6.43 5.46 3.11
N GLY A 64 7.28 4.52 3.56
CA GLY A 64 8.52 4.83 4.28
C GLY A 64 9.58 5.55 3.45
N ARG A 65 9.45 5.55 2.11
CA ARG A 65 10.28 6.36 1.19
C ARG A 65 10.11 7.86 1.39
N SER A 66 9.09 8.28 2.12
CA SER A 66 8.95 9.65 2.61
C SER A 66 10.01 10.06 3.65
N LYS A 67 10.69 9.10 4.28
CA LYS A 67 11.70 9.34 5.33
C LYS A 67 13.11 8.92 4.93
N THR A 68 13.23 7.87 4.12
CA THR A 68 14.52 7.27 3.78
C THR A 68 14.49 6.59 2.42
N HIS A 69 15.61 6.65 1.69
CA HIS A 69 15.83 5.85 0.48
C HIS A 69 16.64 4.57 0.74
N GLY A 70 16.98 4.28 2.00
CA GLY A 70 17.64 3.05 2.42
C GLY A 70 16.69 1.86 2.57
N VAL A 71 17.24 0.71 2.97
CA VAL A 71 16.47 -0.53 3.24
C VAL A 71 15.51 -0.35 4.41
N ASP A 72 15.80 0.59 5.31
CA ASP A 72 14.98 0.91 6.49
C ASP A 72 13.60 1.52 6.16
N HIS A 73 13.31 1.84 4.89
CA HIS A 73 11.99 2.31 4.46
C HIS A 73 10.85 1.34 4.81
N VAL A 74 11.12 0.04 4.89
CA VAL A 74 10.13 -0.98 5.32
C VAL A 74 9.74 -0.75 6.78
N ILE A 75 10.74 -0.58 7.66
CA ILE A 75 10.51 -0.33 9.10
C ILE A 75 9.80 1.02 9.30
N ARG A 76 10.29 2.07 8.62
CA ARG A 76 9.66 3.40 8.68
C ARG A 76 8.26 3.38 8.10
N GLY A 77 8.02 2.60 7.06
CA GLY A 77 6.72 2.41 6.44
C GLY A 77 5.72 1.83 7.43
N ALA A 78 6.08 0.73 8.10
CA ALA A 78 5.24 0.10 9.12
C ALA A 78 4.98 1.04 10.32
N GLU A 79 5.98 1.80 10.78
CA GLU A 79 5.82 2.81 11.84
C GLU A 79 4.82 3.90 11.43
N ILE A 80 4.96 4.45 10.21
CA ILE A 80 4.03 5.47 9.68
C ILE A 80 2.63 4.87 9.57
N ALA A 81 2.48 3.69 8.98
CA ALA A 81 1.18 3.04 8.79
C ALA A 81 0.43 2.83 10.12
N ARG A 82 1.14 2.36 11.16
CA ARG A 82 0.56 2.24 12.51
C ARG A 82 0.20 3.60 13.11
N SER A 83 1.05 4.62 12.94
CA SER A 83 0.74 5.98 13.44
C SER A 83 -0.49 6.60 12.78
N LEU A 84 -0.82 6.19 11.57
CA LEU A 84 -2.01 6.59 10.82
C LEU A 84 -3.26 5.74 11.15
N ASN A 85 -3.14 4.80 12.11
CA ASN A 85 -4.17 3.82 12.46
C ASN A 85 -4.65 2.98 11.26
N LEU A 86 -3.73 2.65 10.34
CA LEU A 86 -4.05 1.74 9.26
C LEU A 86 -4.23 0.32 9.79
N PRO A 87 -5.15 -0.46 9.17
CA PRO A 87 -5.34 -1.88 9.45
C PRO A 87 -4.03 -2.68 9.51
N GLU A 88 -3.91 -3.63 10.46
CA GLU A 88 -2.69 -4.45 10.58
C GLU A 88 -2.47 -5.32 9.33
N SER A 89 -3.55 -5.67 8.63
CA SER A 89 -3.50 -6.30 7.31
C SER A 89 -2.73 -5.48 6.27
N VAL A 90 -2.83 -4.15 6.30
CA VAL A 90 -2.05 -3.23 5.44
C VAL A 90 -0.63 -3.09 5.96
N VAL A 91 -0.46 -2.94 7.28
CA VAL A 91 0.87 -2.85 7.91
C VAL A 91 1.72 -4.08 7.61
N SER A 92 1.11 -5.27 7.54
CA SER A 92 1.81 -6.53 7.23
C SER A 92 2.28 -6.65 5.78
N ILE A 93 1.77 -5.81 4.87
CA ILE A 93 2.21 -5.75 3.47
C ILE A 93 3.36 -4.75 3.29
N ILE A 94 3.39 -3.70 4.12
CA ILE A 94 4.40 -2.63 4.09
C ILE A 94 5.70 -3.12 4.74
#